data_AF-A0A7S0ZV43-F1
#
_entry.id   AF-A0A7S0ZV43-F1
#
_cell.length_a   1.000
_cell.length_b   1.000
_cell.length_c   1.000
_cell.angle_alpha   90.00
_cell.angle_beta   90.00
_cell.angle_gamma   90.00
#
_symmetry.space_group_name_H-M   'P 1'
#
loop_
_entity.id
_entity.type
_entity.pdbx_description
1 polymer ?
#
loop_
_entity_poly.entity_id
_entity_poly.type
_entity_poly.pdbx_seq_one_letter_code
_entity_poly.pdbx_strand_id
1 'polypeptide(L)'
;QKKVLEPFEVIMVLVPFVLCLSLWLPVQGEEGLPWVHPYMLGRGFDLSTINLWDYSAGADHKDVFSIGPNLFACAERDKDCTKTSEVTVSHFKSVQDVVAGVLSDHSMNVGIDIHATNVGISAATQSQSHDHWFSDIVGTLGLAQNKQRCHSLVSECFRGSGIVKLNPDFKKALDDLPVSYSGLDEEVLSTYRSNILAVHGTHICHRTDNGAMMKRFASIEASGESQEECLFAEMCLTLKAMGFSVGGCDNQKSCSVAKQFDAMYHHVCSAVGGGEGFIATSLCQPTSSVADRWKFLNSGDLDDARSVIQMYFTPLDEVARWYDYDEQKVNTLKKAIEYHQCVDSPVWAWDTSSGTGQCKCTRRCENGGVLDPNTCTCKCRGDLHHGWTGSDCTETFGTCQPGLGTGNPGAAGKCIYQNGYCSSANAGVTRTMCQTTDVCCLTDFKGRCCPFGSHCSCGSNDCQCVFKNLTSIGLDQYV
;
A
#
# COMPACT_ATOMS: atom_id res chain seq x y z
N GLN A 1 -72.01 -64.99 -0.13
CA GLN A 1 -71.35 -65.34 1.15
C GLN A 1 -71.77 -64.32 2.21
N LYS A 2 -72.38 -64.80 3.31
CA LYS A 2 -72.53 -64.27 4.70
C LYS A 2 -72.64 -62.74 4.97
N LYS A 3 -73.83 -62.30 5.44
CA LYS A 3 -74.18 -61.71 6.79
C LYS A 3 -73.77 -60.23 6.99
N VAL A 4 -74.66 -59.22 7.01
CA VAL A 4 -75.65 -58.75 8.04
C VAL A 4 -75.08 -58.51 9.45
N LEU A 5 -75.00 -57.24 9.90
CA LEU A 5 -75.60 -56.67 11.14
C LEU A 5 -74.97 -55.30 11.54
N GLU A 6 -75.83 -54.27 11.57
CA GLU A 6 -76.08 -53.18 12.54
C GLU A 6 -75.00 -52.42 13.36
N PRO A 7 -75.31 -51.18 13.83
CA PRO A 7 -74.36 -50.18 14.28
C PRO A 7 -74.12 -50.20 15.80
N PHE A 8 -72.96 -49.69 16.23
CA PHE A 8 -72.64 -49.45 17.64
C PHE A 8 -72.50 -47.96 17.93
N GLU A 9 -73.21 -47.52 18.96
CA GLU A 9 -73.09 -46.23 19.64
C GLU A 9 -71.66 -46.01 20.16
N VAL A 10 -71.15 -44.78 20.05
CA VAL A 10 -70.02 -44.32 20.85
C VAL A 10 -70.41 -43.05 21.58
N ILE A 11 -70.23 -43.13 22.90
CA ILE A 11 -70.59 -42.20 23.96
C ILE A 11 -69.76 -40.92 23.86
N MET A 12 -70.45 -39.78 23.92
CA MET A 12 -69.87 -38.44 23.96
C MET A 12 -69.51 -38.09 25.42
N VAL A 13 -68.22 -38.01 25.74
CA VAL A 13 -67.72 -37.51 27.03
C VAL A 13 -67.29 -36.06 26.86
N LEU A 14 -68.05 -35.15 27.45
CA LEU A 14 -67.73 -33.72 27.56
C LEU A 14 -66.69 -33.51 28.67
N VAL A 15 -65.50 -33.03 28.30
CA VAL A 15 -64.51 -32.47 29.23
C VAL A 15 -64.48 -30.94 29.03
N PRO A 16 -64.68 -30.12 30.07
CA PRO A 16 -64.62 -28.67 29.94
C PRO A 16 -63.16 -28.22 29.92
N PHE A 17 -62.64 -27.89 28.75
CA PHE A 17 -61.35 -27.21 28.62
C PHE A 17 -61.54 -25.71 28.83
N VAL A 18 -61.01 -25.22 29.94
CA VAL A 18 -60.87 -23.81 30.29
C VAL A 18 -59.91 -23.16 29.27
N LEU A 19 -60.46 -22.29 28.43
CA LEU A 19 -59.71 -21.41 27.53
C LEU A 19 -58.98 -20.34 28.35
N CYS A 20 -57.73 -20.63 28.70
CA CYS A 20 -56.75 -19.60 29.03
C CYS A 20 -56.10 -19.17 27.71
N LEU A 21 -56.58 -18.06 27.13
CA LEU A 21 -55.92 -17.37 26.01
C LEU A 21 -54.61 -16.76 26.51
N SER A 22 -53.54 -17.54 26.55
CA SER A 22 -52.19 -17.01 26.45
C SER A 22 -51.93 -16.71 24.97
N LEU A 23 -51.80 -15.43 24.64
CA LEU A 23 -51.25 -14.94 23.37
C LEU A 23 -49.80 -15.44 23.26
N TRP A 24 -49.63 -16.68 22.81
CA TRP A 24 -48.40 -17.15 22.19
C TRP A 24 -48.44 -16.66 20.75
N LEU A 25 -47.87 -15.48 20.51
CA LEU A 25 -47.36 -15.17 19.18
C LEU A 25 -46.27 -16.20 18.91
N PRO A 26 -46.33 -16.99 17.83
CA PRO A 26 -45.20 -17.78 17.42
C PRO A 26 -44.05 -16.81 17.17
N VAL A 27 -42.99 -16.93 17.96
CA VAL A 27 -41.68 -16.38 17.62
C VAL A 27 -41.36 -16.97 16.25
N GLN A 28 -41.50 -16.15 15.21
CA GLN A 28 -41.03 -16.50 13.88
C GLN A 28 -39.55 -16.82 14.02
N GLY A 29 -39.19 -18.05 13.69
CA GLY A 29 -37.82 -18.53 13.76
C GLY A 29 -36.90 -17.64 12.94
N GLU A 30 -35.62 -17.66 13.33
CA GLU A 30 -34.46 -17.04 12.67
C GLU A 30 -34.19 -17.58 11.25
N GLU A 31 -35.21 -18.04 10.51
CA GLU A 31 -35.14 -18.37 9.09
C GLU A 31 -35.42 -17.11 8.27
N GLY A 32 -34.48 -16.17 8.23
CA GLY A 32 -34.68 -14.99 7.40
C GLY A 32 -33.84 -13.76 7.67
N LEU A 33 -32.57 -13.89 8.06
CA LEU A 33 -31.62 -12.83 7.72
C LEU A 33 -31.12 -13.13 6.29
N PRO A 34 -31.70 -12.51 5.24
CA PRO A 34 -31.53 -12.97 3.85
C PRO A 34 -30.20 -12.55 3.23
N TRP A 35 -29.31 -11.93 3.99
CA TRP A 35 -28.14 -11.24 3.47
C TRP A 35 -26.88 -11.71 4.19
N VAL A 36 -26.01 -12.37 3.44
CA VAL A 36 -24.62 -12.58 3.82
C VAL A 36 -23.90 -11.28 3.45
N HIS A 37 -23.36 -10.58 4.45
CA HIS A 37 -22.43 -9.47 4.18
C HIS A 37 -20.99 -10.01 4.16
N PRO A 38 -20.06 -9.33 3.48
CA PRO A 38 -18.66 -9.68 3.53
C PRO A 38 -18.21 -9.70 4.98
N TYR A 39 -17.60 -10.82 5.36
CA TYR A 39 -17.20 -11.09 6.74
C TYR A 39 -16.27 -10.01 7.32
N MET A 40 -15.55 -9.28 6.48
CA MET A 40 -14.66 -8.16 6.84
C MET A 40 -15.39 -6.96 7.45
N LEU A 41 -16.67 -6.76 7.12
CA LEU A 41 -17.41 -5.57 7.51
C LEU A 41 -17.60 -5.51 9.04
N GLY A 42 -17.14 -4.43 9.66
CA GLY A 42 -17.19 -4.20 11.11
C GLY A 42 -16.10 -4.91 11.90
N ARG A 43 -15.15 -5.55 11.22
CA ARG A 43 -13.99 -6.18 11.85
C ARG A 43 -12.85 -5.19 12.05
N GLY A 44 -12.12 -5.41 13.12
CA GLY A 44 -10.86 -4.75 13.42
C GLY A 44 -9.70 -5.33 12.61
N PHE A 45 -8.82 -4.46 12.13
CA PHE A 45 -7.60 -4.79 11.40
C PHE A 45 -6.44 -3.97 11.94
N ASP A 46 -5.28 -4.60 12.02
CA ASP A 46 -4.04 -3.91 12.32
C ASP A 46 -3.37 -3.48 11.03
N LEU A 47 -3.53 -2.19 10.69
CA LEU A 47 -2.98 -1.64 9.46
C LEU A 47 -1.45 -1.69 9.40
N SER A 48 -0.74 -1.87 10.52
CA SER A 48 0.71 -2.06 10.51
C SER A 48 1.15 -3.45 10.03
N THR A 49 0.21 -4.39 9.86
CA THR A 49 0.51 -5.78 9.47
C THR A 49 -0.25 -6.23 8.22
N ILE A 50 -1.35 -5.56 7.89
CA ILE A 50 -2.17 -5.93 6.74
C ILE A 50 -1.46 -5.61 5.43
N ASN A 51 -1.47 -6.58 4.53
CA ASN A 51 -1.03 -6.38 3.17
C ASN A 51 -2.17 -5.74 2.37
N LEU A 52 -2.17 -4.41 2.22
CA LEU A 52 -3.18 -3.67 1.45
C LEU A 52 -3.12 -3.92 -0.06
N TRP A 53 -2.02 -4.50 -0.55
CA TRP A 53 -1.87 -4.79 -1.98
C TRP A 53 -2.81 -5.90 -2.41
N ASP A 54 -2.77 -7.03 -1.69
CA ASP A 54 -3.50 -8.25 -2.06
C ASP A 54 -4.25 -8.96 -0.92
N TYR A 55 -4.19 -8.42 0.29
CA TYR A 55 -4.81 -8.97 1.51
C TYR A 55 -4.34 -10.38 1.89
N SER A 56 -3.20 -10.83 1.38
CA SER A 56 -2.63 -12.16 1.66
C SER A 56 -2.09 -12.34 3.08
N ALA A 57 -1.81 -11.24 3.79
CA ALA A 57 -1.25 -11.23 5.13
C ALA A 57 -1.91 -10.15 6.00
N GLY A 58 -1.94 -10.37 7.32
CA GLY A 58 -2.48 -9.43 8.31
C GLY A 58 -3.99 -9.15 8.18
N ALA A 59 -4.70 -9.98 7.42
CA ALA A 59 -6.16 -9.94 7.31
C ALA A 59 -6.86 -10.75 8.43
N ASP A 60 -6.12 -11.11 9.49
CA ASP A 60 -6.69 -11.70 10.70
C ASP A 60 -7.63 -10.68 11.34
N HIS A 61 -8.91 -10.99 11.26
CA HIS A 61 -9.97 -10.14 11.75
C HIS A 61 -9.99 -10.14 13.27
N LYS A 62 -10.33 -8.99 13.83
CA LYS A 62 -10.40 -8.78 15.27
C LYS A 62 -11.77 -8.21 15.65
N ASP A 63 -12.24 -8.53 16.86
CA ASP A 63 -13.60 -8.20 17.26
C ASP A 63 -13.67 -6.87 17.98
N VAL A 64 -14.18 -5.83 17.31
CA VAL A 64 -14.40 -4.51 17.91
C VAL A 64 -15.86 -4.35 18.35
N PHE A 65 -16.79 -4.94 17.61
CA PHE A 65 -18.22 -4.96 17.91
C PHE A 65 -18.68 -6.35 18.33
N SER A 66 -19.80 -6.40 19.03
CA SER A 66 -20.54 -7.65 19.24
C SER A 66 -21.17 -8.08 17.91
N ILE A 67 -20.65 -9.14 17.31
CA ILE A 67 -21.13 -9.67 16.03
C ILE A 67 -22.53 -10.26 16.23
N GLY A 68 -23.46 -9.91 15.34
CA GLY A 68 -24.80 -10.44 15.39
C GLY A 68 -25.78 -9.68 14.50
N PRO A 69 -27.09 -9.99 14.61
CA PRO A 69 -28.14 -9.40 13.79
C PRO A 69 -28.13 -7.87 13.76
N ASN A 70 -27.76 -7.24 14.87
CA ASN A 70 -27.72 -5.79 14.98
C ASN A 70 -26.65 -5.14 14.11
N LEU A 71 -25.46 -5.76 13.98
CA LEU A 71 -24.41 -5.25 13.10
C LEU A 71 -24.86 -5.35 11.63
N PHE A 72 -25.49 -6.47 11.27
CA PHE A 72 -26.00 -6.68 9.91
C PHE A 72 -27.21 -5.81 9.57
N ALA A 73 -28.05 -5.47 10.55
CA ALA A 73 -29.12 -4.49 10.38
C ALA A 73 -28.59 -3.10 10.03
N CYS A 74 -27.32 -2.84 10.31
CA CYS A 74 -26.61 -1.60 10.05
C CYS A 74 -25.68 -1.67 8.85
N ALA A 75 -25.69 -2.78 8.11
CA ALA A 75 -24.98 -2.92 6.86
C ALA A 75 -25.93 -2.60 5.70
N GLU A 76 -25.52 -1.69 4.84
CA GLU A 76 -26.21 -1.34 3.61
C GLU A 76 -25.44 -1.90 2.42
N ARG A 77 -26.21 -2.35 1.42
CA ARG A 77 -25.69 -2.86 0.16
C ARG A 77 -25.91 -1.84 -0.93
N ASP A 78 -24.89 -1.63 -1.75
CA ASP A 78 -24.90 -0.77 -2.94
C ASP A 78 -25.25 0.71 -2.69
N LYS A 79 -25.27 1.17 -1.44
CA LYS A 79 -25.40 2.61 -1.14
C LYS A 79 -24.13 3.32 -1.58
N ASP A 80 -24.30 4.41 -2.33
CA ASP A 80 -23.21 5.21 -2.90
C ASP A 80 -22.18 4.37 -3.69
N CYS A 81 -22.66 3.27 -4.29
CA CYS A 81 -21.85 2.33 -5.04
C CYS A 81 -21.97 2.57 -6.55
N THR A 82 -20.96 3.19 -7.15
CA THR A 82 -20.84 3.26 -8.60
C THR A 82 -20.20 1.97 -9.10
N LYS A 83 -20.96 1.12 -9.78
CA LYS A 83 -20.43 -0.08 -10.44
C LYS A 83 -19.55 0.36 -11.60
N THR A 84 -18.32 -0.15 -11.66
CA THR A 84 -17.33 0.25 -12.65
C THR A 84 -16.60 -0.96 -13.21
N SER A 85 -16.39 -0.97 -14.51
CA SER A 85 -15.36 -1.81 -15.13
C SER A 85 -14.40 -0.87 -15.82
N GLU A 86 -13.20 -0.77 -15.28
CA GLU A 86 -12.23 0.21 -15.74
C GLU A 86 -10.82 -0.37 -15.75
N VAL A 87 -10.02 0.19 -16.64
CA VAL A 87 -8.59 -0.08 -16.70
C VAL A 87 -7.89 1.26 -16.64
N THR A 88 -7.13 1.49 -15.58
CA THR A 88 -6.44 2.75 -15.32
C THR A 88 -4.94 2.52 -15.22
N VAL A 89 -4.18 3.55 -15.58
CA VAL A 89 -2.74 3.59 -15.35
C VAL A 89 -2.41 4.92 -14.70
N SER A 90 -1.80 4.86 -13.53
CA SER A 90 -1.40 6.01 -12.73
C SER A 90 0.12 6.08 -12.64
N HIS A 91 0.66 7.29 -12.75
CA HIS A 91 2.09 7.57 -12.58
C HIS A 91 2.37 8.08 -11.17
N PHE A 92 3.55 7.74 -10.65
CA PHE A 92 4.03 8.23 -9.38
C PHE A 92 5.47 8.68 -9.53
N LYS A 93 5.75 9.91 -9.08
CA LYS A 93 7.08 10.51 -9.17
C LYS A 93 7.91 10.28 -7.92
N SER A 94 7.26 9.77 -6.87
CA SER A 94 7.86 9.52 -5.57
C SER A 94 7.11 8.42 -4.84
N VAL A 95 7.75 7.86 -3.79
CA VAL A 95 7.08 7.00 -2.81
C VAL A 95 5.87 7.71 -2.19
N GLN A 96 5.96 9.01 -1.93
CA GLN A 96 4.86 9.78 -1.35
C GLN A 96 3.62 9.76 -2.25
N ASP A 97 3.80 9.84 -3.58
CA ASP A 97 2.67 9.75 -4.51
C ASP A 97 2.06 8.35 -4.52
N VAL A 98 2.90 7.29 -4.44
CA VAL A 98 2.42 5.90 -4.32
C VAL A 98 1.60 5.73 -3.04
N VAL A 99 2.13 6.21 -1.91
CA VAL A 99 1.46 6.16 -0.61
C VAL A 99 0.14 6.92 -0.67
N ALA A 100 0.14 8.14 -1.21
CA ALA A 100 -1.06 8.96 -1.34
C ALA A 100 -2.11 8.28 -2.24
N GLY A 101 -1.69 7.63 -3.33
CA GLY A 101 -2.57 6.84 -4.20
C GLY A 101 -3.23 5.69 -3.46
N VAL A 102 -2.44 4.85 -2.78
CA VAL A 102 -2.95 3.71 -2.00
C VAL A 102 -3.86 4.16 -0.85
N LEU A 103 -3.49 5.22 -0.13
CA LEU A 103 -4.29 5.78 0.95
C LEU A 103 -5.62 6.35 0.45
N SER A 104 -5.59 7.09 -0.67
CA SER A 104 -6.77 7.64 -1.31
C SER A 104 -7.75 6.54 -1.71
N ASP A 105 -7.24 5.45 -2.27
CA ASP A 105 -8.07 4.30 -2.62
C ASP A 105 -8.76 3.73 -1.36
N HIS A 106 -8.06 3.57 -0.24
CA HIS A 106 -8.65 2.98 0.98
C HIS A 106 -9.38 3.98 1.90
N SER A 107 -9.57 5.24 1.49
CA SER A 107 -10.09 6.35 2.32
C SER A 107 -9.38 6.48 3.67
N MET A 108 -8.07 6.28 3.67
CA MET A 108 -7.22 6.45 4.83
C MET A 108 -6.60 7.86 4.85
N ASN A 109 -6.28 8.39 6.03
CA ASN A 109 -5.79 9.75 6.18
C ASN A 109 -4.26 9.80 6.08
N VAL A 110 -3.73 10.71 5.23
CA VAL A 110 -2.29 10.86 4.90
C VAL A 110 -1.38 11.27 6.08
N GLY A 111 -1.91 11.41 7.30
CA GLY A 111 -1.11 11.70 8.50
C GLY A 111 -0.76 10.45 9.30
N ILE A 112 -1.75 9.91 10.00
CA ILE A 112 -1.58 8.78 10.93
C ILE A 112 -1.23 7.51 10.14
N ASP A 113 -1.85 7.33 8.97
CA ASP A 113 -1.82 6.04 8.27
C ASP A 113 -0.64 5.88 7.31
N ILE A 114 0.18 6.92 7.15
CA ILE A 114 1.37 6.86 6.29
C ILE A 114 2.29 5.71 6.74
N HIS A 115 2.42 5.54 8.06
CA HIS A 115 3.24 4.48 8.66
C HIS A 115 2.63 3.08 8.50
N ALA A 116 1.31 2.98 8.52
CA ALA A 116 0.58 1.73 8.34
C ALA A 116 0.67 1.24 6.88
N THR A 117 0.67 2.17 5.93
CA THR A 117 0.68 1.88 4.49
C THR A 117 2.02 1.29 4.04
N ASN A 118 3.07 1.47 4.83
CA ASN A 118 4.41 0.93 4.59
C ASN A 118 4.41 -0.58 4.36
N VAL A 119 3.62 -1.35 5.11
CA VAL A 119 3.57 -2.82 4.93
C VAL A 119 2.83 -3.21 3.65
N GLY A 120 1.74 -2.51 3.32
CA GLY A 120 1.06 -2.67 2.04
C GLY A 120 1.94 -2.33 0.84
N ILE A 121 2.74 -1.28 0.94
CA ILE A 121 3.69 -0.87 -0.11
C ILE A 121 4.87 -1.84 -0.19
N SER A 122 5.43 -2.27 0.93
CA SER A 122 6.50 -3.29 0.98
C SER A 122 6.08 -4.57 0.25
N ALA A 123 4.83 -4.98 0.47
CA ALA A 123 4.26 -6.12 -0.24
C ALA A 123 4.03 -5.82 -1.74
N ALA A 124 3.52 -4.63 -2.07
CA ALA A 124 3.35 -4.16 -3.44
C ALA A 124 4.67 -4.00 -4.22
N THR A 125 5.81 -3.83 -3.54
CA THR A 125 7.13 -3.71 -4.15
C THR A 125 7.95 -4.99 -4.06
N GLN A 126 7.43 -6.05 -3.42
CA GLN A 126 8.14 -7.30 -3.13
C GLN A 126 9.49 -7.06 -2.42
N SER A 127 9.63 -5.98 -1.65
CA SER A 127 10.80 -5.77 -0.80
C SER A 127 10.75 -6.78 0.34
N GLN A 128 11.29 -7.97 0.13
CA GLN A 128 11.39 -9.01 1.17
C GLN A 128 12.35 -8.61 2.30
N SER A 129 13.15 -7.57 2.11
CA SER A 129 13.87 -6.91 3.19
C SER A 129 13.06 -5.73 3.69
N HIS A 130 13.06 -5.50 5.01
CA HIS A 130 12.38 -4.41 5.67
C HIS A 130 12.82 -3.00 5.22
N ASP A 131 13.78 -2.88 4.28
CA ASP A 131 14.45 -1.62 3.95
C ASP A 131 14.30 -1.14 2.49
N HIS A 132 14.04 -1.98 1.47
CA HIS A 132 14.18 -1.52 0.08
C HIS A 132 13.09 -0.57 -0.43
N TRP A 133 11.87 -0.58 0.11
CA TRP A 133 10.85 0.37 -0.37
C TRP A 133 11.11 1.83 0.06
N PHE A 134 12.11 2.06 0.91
CA PHE A 134 12.50 3.39 1.34
C PHE A 134 13.48 4.11 0.39
N SER A 135 13.86 3.48 -0.73
CA SER A 135 14.51 4.22 -1.82
C SER A 135 13.49 5.13 -2.50
N ASP A 136 13.94 6.31 -2.94
CA ASP A 136 13.12 7.15 -3.82
C ASP A 136 12.83 6.34 -5.09
N ILE A 137 11.57 5.92 -5.26
CA ILE A 137 11.13 5.14 -6.43
C ILE A 137 10.19 5.98 -7.27
N VAL A 138 10.38 5.87 -8.59
CA VAL A 138 9.38 6.26 -9.58
C VAL A 138 8.61 5.01 -9.95
N GLY A 139 7.30 5.14 -10.06
CA GLY A 139 6.41 4.01 -10.23
C GLY A 139 5.29 4.26 -11.23
N THR A 140 4.72 3.18 -11.72
CA THR A 140 3.47 3.17 -12.47
C THR A 140 2.61 2.04 -11.95
N LEU A 141 1.33 2.33 -11.66
CA LEU A 141 0.33 1.35 -11.26
C LEU A 141 -0.68 1.19 -12.39
N GLY A 142 -0.77 -0.02 -12.92
CA GLY A 142 -1.86 -0.46 -13.78
C GLY A 142 -2.92 -1.20 -12.97
N LEU A 143 -4.17 -0.78 -13.10
CA LEU A 143 -5.32 -1.45 -12.50
C LEU A 143 -6.26 -1.90 -13.62
N ALA A 144 -6.69 -3.16 -13.58
CA ALA A 144 -7.84 -3.64 -14.34
C ALA A 144 -8.86 -4.17 -13.34
N GLN A 145 -10.00 -3.50 -13.21
CA GLN A 145 -10.99 -3.83 -12.22
C GLN A 145 -12.40 -3.95 -12.79
N ASN A 146 -13.19 -4.75 -12.09
CA ASN A 146 -14.63 -4.85 -12.28
C ASN A 146 -15.30 -4.86 -10.92
N LYS A 147 -15.64 -3.66 -10.44
CA LYS A 147 -16.40 -3.44 -9.22
C LYS A 147 -17.88 -3.58 -9.50
N GLN A 148 -18.53 -4.52 -8.82
CA GLN A 148 -19.94 -4.83 -9.07
C GLN A 148 -20.85 -4.60 -7.87
N ARG A 149 -20.29 -4.55 -6.66
CA ARG A 149 -21.04 -4.37 -5.42
C ARG A 149 -20.22 -3.61 -4.38
N CYS A 150 -20.91 -2.91 -3.50
CA CYS A 150 -20.30 -2.32 -2.31
C CYS A 150 -21.14 -2.67 -1.09
N HIS A 151 -20.48 -2.81 0.06
CA HIS A 151 -21.14 -2.98 1.36
C HIS A 151 -20.58 -1.95 2.32
N SER A 152 -21.43 -1.30 3.11
CA SER A 152 -21.01 -0.25 4.03
C SER A 152 -21.80 -0.29 5.33
N LEU A 153 -21.17 0.08 6.43
CA LEU A 153 -21.85 0.28 7.70
C LEU A 153 -22.40 1.71 7.79
N VAL A 154 -23.62 1.83 8.26
CA VAL A 154 -24.29 3.12 8.47
C VAL A 154 -23.79 3.77 9.75
N SER A 155 -23.16 4.94 9.65
CA SER A 155 -22.55 5.62 10.80
C SER A 155 -23.55 5.94 11.92
N GLU A 156 -24.80 6.20 11.55
CA GLU A 156 -25.92 6.53 12.42
C GLU A 156 -26.31 5.37 13.34
N CYS A 157 -25.95 4.14 12.97
CA CYS A 157 -26.15 2.98 13.82
C CYS A 157 -25.21 2.93 15.03
N PHE A 158 -24.06 3.57 14.96
CA PHE A 158 -23.08 3.52 16.04
C PHE A 158 -23.31 4.63 17.07
N ARG A 159 -23.79 5.79 16.63
CA ARG A 159 -24.03 6.96 17.47
C ARG A 159 -25.40 6.90 18.15
N GLY A 160 -25.42 6.71 19.47
CA GLY A 160 -26.62 6.90 20.32
C GLY A 160 -27.80 5.94 20.09
N SER A 161 -27.78 5.10 19.04
CA SER A 161 -28.88 4.17 18.73
C SER A 161 -28.93 2.97 19.67
N GLY A 162 -27.78 2.59 20.24
CA GLY A 162 -27.62 1.38 21.06
C GLY A 162 -27.81 0.06 20.29
N ILE A 163 -28.01 0.11 18.96
CA ILE A 163 -28.23 -1.07 18.13
C ILE A 163 -26.95 -1.89 18.06
N VAL A 164 -25.87 -1.29 17.54
CA VAL A 164 -24.55 -1.94 17.51
C VAL A 164 -23.84 -1.68 18.82
N LYS A 165 -23.43 -2.75 19.51
CA LYS A 165 -22.70 -2.66 20.78
C LYS A 165 -21.23 -2.97 20.56
N LEU A 166 -20.36 -2.26 21.25
CA LEU A 166 -18.94 -2.66 21.37
C LEU A 166 -18.83 -4.09 21.90
N ASN A 167 -17.80 -4.79 21.47
CA ASN A 167 -17.41 -6.04 22.10
C ASN A 167 -17.15 -5.77 23.61
N PRO A 168 -17.69 -6.57 24.54
CA PRO A 168 -17.53 -6.33 25.96
C PRO A 168 -16.08 -6.29 26.44
N ASP A 169 -15.21 -7.10 25.84
CA ASP A 169 -13.78 -7.15 26.19
C ASP A 169 -13.06 -5.90 25.67
N PHE A 170 -13.35 -5.47 24.45
CA PHE A 170 -12.83 -4.20 23.90
C PHE A 170 -13.27 -3.00 24.76
N LYS A 171 -14.56 -2.93 25.09
CA LYS A 171 -15.13 -1.89 25.93
C LYS A 171 -14.47 -1.87 27.31
N LYS A 172 -14.33 -3.04 27.95
CA LYS A 172 -13.69 -3.17 29.25
C LYS A 172 -12.23 -2.75 29.19
N ALA A 173 -11.48 -3.19 28.19
CA ALA A 173 -10.10 -2.79 28.00
C ALA A 173 -9.99 -1.27 27.84
N LEU A 174 -10.84 -0.64 27.04
CA LEU A 174 -10.89 0.83 26.95
C LEU A 174 -11.20 1.48 28.30
N ASP A 175 -12.20 0.99 29.03
CA ASP A 175 -12.63 1.57 30.31
C ASP A 175 -11.51 1.50 31.37
N ASP A 176 -10.80 0.38 31.46
CA ASP A 176 -9.83 0.09 32.51
C ASP A 176 -8.46 0.77 32.32
N LEU A 177 -8.10 1.17 31.08
CA LEU A 177 -6.77 1.73 30.81
C LEU A 177 -6.62 3.21 31.20
N PRO A 178 -5.40 3.61 31.62
CA PRO A 178 -5.07 5.01 31.95
C PRO A 178 -5.12 5.93 30.72
N VAL A 179 -4.94 7.24 30.92
CA VAL A 179 -4.94 8.24 29.84
C VAL A 179 -3.57 8.91 29.71
N SER A 180 -3.14 9.16 28.47
CA SER A 180 -1.90 9.87 28.10
C SER A 180 -2.20 10.71 26.84
N TYR A 181 -3.00 11.77 27.01
CA TYR A 181 -3.53 12.53 25.86
C TYR A 181 -2.44 13.22 25.03
N SER A 182 -1.29 13.55 25.64
CA SER A 182 -0.14 14.16 24.95
C SER A 182 0.80 13.13 24.34
N GLY A 183 0.60 11.83 24.60
CA GLY A 183 1.49 10.76 24.15
C GLY A 183 2.88 10.76 24.79
N LEU A 184 3.06 11.46 25.90
CA LEU A 184 4.35 11.54 26.59
C LEU A 184 4.68 10.29 27.44
N ASP A 185 3.66 9.62 27.94
CA ASP A 185 3.83 8.40 28.74
C ASP A 185 3.86 7.16 27.83
N GLU A 186 5.06 6.71 27.47
CA GLU A 186 5.27 5.53 26.62
C GLU A 186 4.79 4.23 27.27
N GLU A 187 4.80 4.13 28.60
CA GLU A 187 4.30 2.95 29.31
C GLU A 187 2.78 2.80 29.13
N VAL A 188 2.06 3.92 29.22
CA VAL A 188 0.63 3.96 28.89
C VAL A 188 0.39 3.57 27.44
N LEU A 189 1.11 4.15 26.48
CA LEU A 189 0.90 3.83 25.05
C LEU A 189 1.24 2.36 24.74
N SER A 190 2.31 1.81 25.34
CA SER A 190 2.67 0.39 25.25
C SER A 190 1.59 -0.53 25.82
N THR A 191 0.93 -0.10 26.91
CA THR A 191 -0.19 -0.85 27.49
C THR A 191 -1.42 -0.85 26.58
N TYR A 192 -1.74 0.27 25.90
CA TYR A 192 -2.79 0.28 24.87
C TYR A 192 -2.43 -0.63 23.69
N ARG A 193 -1.17 -0.61 23.27
CA ARG A 193 -0.68 -1.45 22.17
C ARG A 193 -0.90 -2.93 22.47
N SER A 194 -0.50 -3.41 23.65
CA SER A 194 -0.62 -4.83 24.02
C SER A 194 -2.06 -5.27 24.32
N ASN A 195 -2.85 -4.44 24.99
CA ASN A 195 -4.18 -4.84 25.48
C ASN A 195 -5.32 -4.49 24.51
N ILE A 196 -5.14 -3.49 23.67
CA ILE A 196 -6.16 -3.05 22.71
C ILE A 196 -5.71 -3.33 21.28
N LEU A 197 -4.60 -2.74 20.82
CA LEU A 197 -4.30 -2.73 19.39
C LEU A 197 -3.86 -4.11 18.87
N ALA A 198 -3.09 -4.86 19.66
CA ALA A 198 -2.71 -6.22 19.34
C ALA A 198 -3.93 -7.18 19.27
N VAL A 199 -4.97 -6.93 20.07
CA VAL A 199 -6.15 -7.82 20.18
C VAL A 199 -7.29 -7.41 19.26
N HIS A 200 -7.50 -6.11 19.07
CA HIS A 200 -8.65 -5.52 18.37
C HIS A 200 -8.29 -4.80 17.07
N GLY A 201 -7.01 -4.61 16.79
CA GLY A 201 -6.51 -3.89 15.60
C GLY A 201 -6.34 -2.40 15.86
N THR A 202 -6.03 -1.65 14.81
CA THR A 202 -5.92 -0.18 14.86
C THR A 202 -7.11 0.50 14.22
N HIS A 203 -7.81 -0.20 13.33
CA HIS A 203 -8.90 0.32 12.53
C HIS A 203 -10.03 -0.70 12.39
N ILE A 204 -11.25 -0.26 12.11
CA ILE A 204 -12.31 -1.12 11.61
C ILE A 204 -12.46 -0.98 10.09
N CYS A 205 -12.83 -2.07 9.42
CA CYS A 205 -13.33 -2.00 8.04
C CYS A 205 -14.80 -1.60 8.06
N HIS A 206 -15.13 -0.39 7.64
CA HIS A 206 -16.52 0.11 7.63
C HIS A 206 -17.17 0.04 6.24
N ARG A 207 -16.40 -0.21 5.19
CA ARG A 207 -16.90 -0.43 3.83
C ARG A 207 -15.99 -1.37 3.05
N THR A 208 -16.58 -2.15 2.15
CA THR A 208 -15.87 -2.98 1.17
C THR A 208 -16.42 -2.71 -0.22
N ASP A 209 -15.54 -2.70 -1.22
CA ASP A 209 -15.93 -2.84 -2.62
C ASP A 209 -15.62 -4.29 -3.06
N ASN A 210 -16.58 -4.90 -3.76
CA ASN A 210 -16.60 -6.31 -4.12
C ASN A 210 -16.68 -6.49 -5.65
N GLY A 211 -15.92 -7.45 -6.14
CA GLY A 211 -15.76 -7.77 -7.56
C GLY A 211 -14.49 -8.55 -7.82
N ALA A 212 -13.75 -8.16 -8.85
CA ALA A 212 -12.44 -8.71 -9.17
C ALA A 212 -11.51 -7.61 -9.69
N MET A 213 -10.24 -7.67 -9.29
CA MET A 213 -9.25 -6.66 -9.64
C MET A 213 -7.90 -7.32 -9.89
N MET A 214 -7.23 -6.90 -10.95
CA MET A 214 -5.82 -7.16 -11.20
C MET A 214 -5.06 -5.86 -11.03
N LYS A 215 -4.04 -5.89 -10.18
CA LYS A 215 -3.13 -4.77 -9.95
C LYS A 215 -1.75 -5.14 -10.46
N ARG A 216 -1.09 -4.22 -11.15
CA ARG A 216 0.30 -4.36 -11.56
C ARG A 216 1.04 -3.10 -11.20
N PHE A 217 2.08 -3.21 -10.39
CA PHE A 217 3.00 -2.14 -10.09
C PHE A 217 4.31 -2.38 -10.84
N ALA A 218 4.81 -1.35 -11.49
CA ALA A 218 6.15 -1.32 -12.05
C ALA A 218 6.89 -0.15 -11.44
N SER A 219 8.09 -0.36 -10.92
CA SER A 219 8.90 0.71 -10.35
C SER A 219 10.37 0.57 -10.71
N ILE A 220 11.06 1.70 -10.62
CA ILE A 220 12.51 1.81 -10.70
C ILE A 220 12.97 2.74 -9.57
N GLU A 221 14.13 2.46 -9.00
CA GLU A 221 14.79 3.38 -8.07
C GLU A 221 15.15 4.65 -8.85
N ALA A 222 14.56 5.77 -8.43
CA ALA A 222 14.47 7.01 -9.18
C ALA A 222 15.86 7.60 -9.45
N SER A 223 16.20 7.78 -10.73
CA SER A 223 17.40 8.53 -11.12
C SER A 223 17.21 9.49 -12.30
N GLY A 224 15.99 9.64 -12.85
CA GLY A 224 15.67 10.72 -13.80
C GLY A 224 14.28 10.63 -14.46
N GLU A 225 13.82 11.75 -15.06
CA GLU A 225 12.47 11.90 -15.66
C GLU A 225 12.17 10.92 -16.80
N SER A 226 13.17 10.56 -17.63
CA SER A 226 12.92 9.68 -18.78
C SER A 226 12.59 8.23 -18.39
N GLN A 227 12.87 7.83 -17.15
CA GLN A 227 12.49 6.51 -16.63
C GLN A 227 10.99 6.40 -16.37
N GLU A 228 10.35 7.50 -15.98
CA GLU A 228 8.91 7.55 -15.71
C GLU A 228 8.10 7.27 -16.98
N GLU A 229 8.44 7.95 -18.08
CA GLU A 229 7.77 7.75 -19.37
C GLU A 229 7.94 6.31 -19.88
N CYS A 230 9.13 5.74 -19.65
CA CYS A 230 9.43 4.35 -20.00
C CYS A 230 8.60 3.35 -19.20
N LEU A 231 8.52 3.52 -17.87
CA LEU A 231 7.69 2.68 -17.00
C LEU A 231 6.21 2.73 -17.42
N PHE A 232 5.72 3.92 -17.76
CA PHE A 232 4.35 4.06 -18.24
C PHE A 232 4.11 3.37 -19.57
N ALA A 233 4.99 3.60 -20.55
CA ALA A 233 4.89 2.95 -21.85
C ALA A 233 4.94 1.42 -21.71
N GLU A 234 5.79 0.91 -20.83
CA GLU A 234 5.88 -0.52 -20.53
C GLU A 234 4.61 -1.06 -19.87
N MET A 235 4.04 -0.34 -18.89
CA MET A 235 2.77 -0.70 -18.26
C MET A 235 1.63 -0.74 -19.28
N CYS A 236 1.52 0.27 -20.13
CA CYS A 236 0.58 0.34 -21.24
C CYS A 236 0.69 -0.89 -22.16
N LEU A 237 1.90 -1.21 -22.61
CA LEU A 237 2.16 -2.36 -23.47
C LEU A 237 1.81 -3.67 -22.76
N THR A 238 2.12 -3.78 -21.47
CA THR A 238 1.83 -4.97 -20.67
C THR A 238 0.33 -5.19 -20.50
N LEU A 239 -0.42 -4.16 -20.10
CA LEU A 239 -1.88 -4.26 -19.96
C LEU A 239 -2.55 -4.56 -21.31
N LYS A 240 -2.05 -3.98 -22.40
CA LYS A 240 -2.52 -4.30 -23.76
C LYS A 240 -2.25 -5.76 -24.12
N ALA A 241 -1.06 -6.28 -23.82
CA ALA A 241 -0.72 -7.70 -23.99
C ALA A 241 -1.56 -8.62 -23.10
N MET A 242 -1.99 -8.13 -21.93
CA MET A 242 -2.94 -8.82 -21.07
C MET A 242 -4.38 -8.84 -21.63
N GLY A 243 -4.65 -8.05 -22.68
CA GLY A 243 -5.94 -7.95 -23.35
C GLY A 243 -6.84 -6.82 -22.83
N PHE A 244 -6.26 -5.83 -22.15
CA PHE A 244 -6.95 -4.67 -21.63
C PHE A 244 -6.78 -3.45 -22.55
N SER A 245 -7.85 -2.66 -22.70
CA SER A 245 -7.80 -1.38 -23.40
C SER A 245 -7.61 -0.26 -22.38
N VAL A 246 -6.50 0.48 -22.48
CA VAL A 246 -6.16 1.55 -21.55
C VAL A 246 -6.22 2.89 -22.28
N GLY A 247 -7.05 3.81 -21.79
CA GLY A 247 -7.08 5.17 -22.32
C GLY A 247 -5.74 5.88 -22.09
N GLY A 248 -5.25 6.65 -23.08
CA GLY A 248 -3.98 7.36 -22.98
C GLY A 248 -2.74 6.55 -23.39
N CYS A 249 -2.91 5.27 -23.75
CA CYS A 249 -1.82 4.41 -24.21
C CYS A 249 -1.66 4.35 -25.76
N ASP A 250 -2.47 5.11 -26.52
CA ASP A 250 -2.62 4.93 -27.98
C ASP A 250 -1.37 5.27 -28.82
N ASN A 251 -0.40 5.98 -28.26
CA ASN A 251 0.81 6.42 -28.98
C ASN A 251 2.12 6.06 -28.29
N GLN A 252 2.08 5.16 -27.30
CA GLN A 252 3.28 4.82 -26.55
C GLN A 252 4.23 4.00 -27.42
N LYS A 253 5.42 4.57 -27.68
CA LYS A 253 6.50 3.85 -28.35
C LYS A 253 7.14 2.91 -27.34
N SER A 254 7.63 1.75 -27.82
CA SER A 254 8.44 0.86 -26.98
C SER A 254 9.64 1.65 -26.44
N CYS A 255 9.73 1.82 -25.13
CA CYS A 255 10.96 2.27 -24.52
C CYS A 255 11.94 1.10 -24.53
N SER A 256 13.06 1.27 -25.24
CA SER A 256 14.20 0.37 -25.09
C SER A 256 14.99 0.87 -23.89
N VAL A 257 14.55 0.51 -22.69
CA VAL A 257 15.41 0.72 -21.52
C VAL A 257 16.67 -0.10 -21.75
N ALA A 258 17.84 0.52 -21.58
CA ALA A 258 19.09 -0.19 -21.77
C ALA A 258 19.09 -1.41 -20.84
N LYS A 259 19.66 -2.56 -21.26
CA LYS A 259 19.83 -3.76 -20.43
C LYS A 259 20.45 -3.51 -19.05
N GLN A 260 21.10 -2.35 -18.88
CA GLN A 260 21.67 -1.86 -17.64
C GLN A 260 20.63 -1.58 -16.55
N PHE A 261 19.37 -1.33 -16.93
CA PHE A 261 18.28 -1.04 -16.00
C PHE A 261 17.42 -2.27 -15.67
N ASP A 262 17.52 -3.37 -16.42
CA ASP A 262 16.74 -4.59 -16.16
C ASP A 262 16.88 -5.08 -14.71
N ALA A 263 18.03 -4.82 -14.07
CA ALA A 263 18.30 -5.16 -12.67
C ALA A 263 17.61 -4.23 -11.65
N MET A 264 17.17 -3.04 -12.07
CA MET A 264 16.50 -2.03 -11.23
C MET A 264 14.97 -2.01 -11.44
N TYR A 265 14.46 -2.76 -12.43
CA TYR A 265 13.03 -2.90 -12.66
C TYR A 265 12.41 -3.88 -11.68
N HIS A 266 11.44 -3.38 -10.92
CA HIS A 266 10.60 -4.19 -10.05
C HIS A 266 9.20 -4.25 -10.64
N HIS A 267 8.70 -5.47 -10.88
CA HIS A 267 7.32 -5.68 -11.29
C HIS A 267 6.62 -6.58 -10.30
N VAL A 268 5.51 -6.09 -9.79
CA VAL A 268 4.63 -6.85 -8.91
C VAL A 268 3.27 -6.91 -9.53
N CYS A 269 2.68 -8.08 -9.55
CA CYS A 269 1.32 -8.26 -10.01
C CYS A 269 0.55 -9.07 -8.99
N SER A 270 -0.68 -8.64 -8.72
CA SER A 270 -1.62 -9.39 -7.91
C SER A 270 -2.99 -9.40 -8.56
N ALA A 271 -3.76 -10.44 -8.25
CA ALA A 271 -5.16 -10.57 -8.58
C ALA A 271 -5.93 -10.81 -7.28
N VAL A 272 -6.88 -9.94 -6.97
CA VAL A 272 -7.74 -9.99 -5.78
C VAL A 272 -9.20 -10.04 -6.18
N GLY A 273 -10.05 -10.60 -5.32
CA GLY A 273 -11.45 -10.79 -5.65
C GLY A 273 -11.71 -12.03 -6.50
N GLY A 274 -12.79 -11.99 -7.28
CA GLY A 274 -13.15 -13.02 -8.24
C GLY A 274 -13.77 -14.27 -7.61
N GLY A 275 -14.05 -15.24 -8.47
CA GLY A 275 -14.67 -16.52 -8.10
C GLY A 275 -13.66 -17.63 -7.86
N GLU A 276 -14.14 -18.75 -7.32
CA GLU A 276 -13.33 -19.95 -7.17
C GLU A 276 -12.83 -20.48 -8.54
N GLY A 277 -11.67 -21.13 -8.51
CA GLY A 277 -11.09 -21.80 -9.69
C GLY A 277 -10.01 -21.02 -10.43
N PHE A 278 -9.62 -19.84 -9.94
CA PHE A 278 -8.45 -19.11 -10.43
C PHE A 278 -7.33 -19.14 -9.41
N ILE A 279 -6.10 -19.36 -9.88
CA ILE A 279 -4.90 -19.16 -9.07
C ILE A 279 -4.43 -17.74 -9.36
N ALA A 280 -4.58 -16.83 -8.39
CA ALA A 280 -4.26 -15.40 -8.55
C ALA A 280 -2.88 -15.16 -9.19
N THR A 281 -1.85 -15.89 -8.74
CA THR A 281 -0.48 -15.78 -9.25
C THR A 281 -0.34 -16.21 -10.72
N SER A 282 -1.21 -17.11 -11.20
CA SER A 282 -1.21 -17.55 -12.60
C SER A 282 -1.70 -16.45 -13.53
N LEU A 283 -2.75 -15.70 -13.15
CA LEU A 283 -3.36 -14.65 -13.99
C LEU A 283 -2.37 -13.51 -14.33
N CYS A 284 -1.41 -13.30 -13.43
CA CYS A 284 -0.32 -12.35 -13.57
C CYS A 284 0.79 -12.80 -14.53
N GLN A 285 0.81 -14.08 -14.93
CA GLN A 285 1.81 -14.59 -15.86
C GLN A 285 1.47 -14.17 -17.30
N PRO A 286 2.49 -13.90 -18.15
CA PRO A 286 2.27 -13.61 -19.57
C PRO A 286 1.56 -14.75 -20.32
N THR A 287 1.72 -15.99 -19.84
CA THR A 287 1.15 -17.21 -20.44
C THR A 287 -0.36 -17.36 -20.23
N SER A 288 -0.96 -16.64 -19.28
CA SER A 288 -2.41 -16.67 -19.10
C SER A 288 -3.14 -16.10 -20.30
N SER A 289 -4.24 -16.76 -20.68
CA SER A 289 -5.03 -16.30 -21.81
C SER A 289 -5.81 -15.03 -21.44
N VAL A 290 -6.04 -14.18 -22.45
CA VAL A 290 -6.92 -13.00 -22.31
C VAL A 290 -8.31 -13.41 -21.82
N ALA A 291 -8.83 -14.54 -22.31
CA ALA A 291 -10.13 -15.06 -21.92
C ALA A 291 -10.19 -15.42 -20.42
N ASP A 292 -9.14 -16.02 -19.86
CA ASP A 292 -9.11 -16.37 -18.43
C ASP A 292 -9.07 -15.13 -17.55
N ARG A 293 -8.32 -14.09 -17.94
CA ARG A 293 -8.30 -12.81 -17.20
C ARG A 293 -9.65 -12.12 -17.22
N TRP A 294 -10.33 -12.08 -18.36
CA TRP A 294 -11.69 -11.54 -18.44
C TRP A 294 -12.71 -12.40 -17.69
N LYS A 295 -12.56 -13.72 -17.71
CA LYS A 295 -13.41 -14.62 -16.94
C LYS A 295 -13.24 -14.38 -15.43
N PHE A 296 -11.99 -14.19 -14.97
CA PHE A 296 -11.70 -13.81 -13.59
C PHE A 296 -12.35 -12.47 -13.24
N LEU A 297 -12.13 -11.42 -14.04
CA LEU A 297 -12.71 -10.10 -13.80
C LEU A 297 -14.24 -10.10 -13.76
N ASN A 298 -14.90 -11.05 -14.43
CA ASN A 298 -16.37 -11.18 -14.43
C ASN A 298 -16.89 -12.27 -13.49
N SER A 299 -16.05 -12.75 -12.56
CA SER A 299 -16.41 -13.79 -11.59
C SER A 299 -16.47 -13.25 -10.17
N GLY A 300 -16.93 -14.10 -9.24
CA GLY A 300 -16.98 -13.81 -7.81
C GLY A 300 -18.38 -13.80 -7.27
N ASP A 301 -18.53 -14.31 -6.05
CA ASP A 301 -19.72 -14.07 -5.25
C ASP A 301 -19.58 -12.70 -4.59
N LEU A 302 -20.38 -11.74 -5.03
CA LEU A 302 -20.30 -10.34 -4.63
C LEU A 302 -20.66 -10.08 -3.15
N ASP A 303 -21.19 -11.10 -2.47
CA ASP A 303 -21.51 -11.07 -1.04
C ASP A 303 -20.45 -11.84 -0.20
N ASP A 304 -19.55 -12.58 -0.85
CA ASP A 304 -18.47 -13.32 -0.21
C ASP A 304 -17.27 -12.42 0.11
N ALA A 305 -16.62 -12.71 1.23
CA ALA A 305 -15.37 -12.12 1.68
C ALA A 305 -14.25 -12.16 0.60
N ARG A 306 -14.22 -13.22 -0.21
CA ARG A 306 -13.21 -13.44 -1.25
C ARG A 306 -13.37 -12.56 -2.47
N SER A 307 -14.52 -11.93 -2.67
CA SER A 307 -14.70 -10.95 -3.75
C SER A 307 -14.30 -9.53 -3.34
N VAL A 308 -13.86 -9.31 -2.09
CA VAL A 308 -13.40 -7.98 -1.64
C VAL A 308 -12.14 -7.60 -2.41
N ILE A 309 -12.24 -6.52 -3.18
CA ILE A 309 -11.12 -5.93 -3.95
C ILE A 309 -10.54 -4.70 -3.27
N GLN A 310 -11.29 -4.11 -2.33
CA GLN A 310 -10.92 -2.90 -1.63
C GLN A 310 -11.64 -2.82 -0.28
N MET A 311 -10.90 -2.45 0.75
CA MET A 311 -11.42 -2.18 2.09
C MET A 311 -11.25 -0.71 2.44
N TYR A 312 -12.20 -0.18 3.21
CA TYR A 312 -12.20 1.20 3.69
C TYR A 312 -12.21 1.19 5.21
N PHE A 313 -11.32 1.97 5.80
CA PHE A 313 -10.99 1.87 7.22
C PHE A 313 -11.41 3.11 8.02
N THR A 314 -11.71 2.90 9.30
CA THR A 314 -11.91 3.98 10.27
C THR A 314 -11.06 3.67 11.51
N PRO A 315 -10.25 4.60 12.01
CA PRO A 315 -9.39 4.34 13.16
C PRO A 315 -10.21 4.16 14.44
N LEU A 316 -9.68 3.38 15.39
CA LEU A 316 -10.41 3.05 16.62
C LEU A 316 -10.67 4.24 17.54
N ASP A 317 -9.92 5.34 17.44
CA ASP A 317 -10.21 6.57 18.18
C ASP A 317 -11.51 7.22 17.70
N GLU A 318 -11.77 7.25 16.39
CA GLU A 318 -13.07 7.67 15.85
C GLU A 318 -14.20 6.74 16.28
N VAL A 319 -13.95 5.43 16.32
CA VAL A 319 -14.93 4.46 16.83
C VAL A 319 -15.24 4.74 18.30
N ALA A 320 -14.23 4.97 19.15
CA ALA A 320 -14.43 5.33 20.55
C ALA A 320 -15.26 6.62 20.67
N ARG A 321 -15.01 7.62 19.81
CA ARG A 321 -15.82 8.85 19.76
C ARG A 321 -17.28 8.59 19.40
N TRP A 322 -17.60 7.61 18.54
CA TRP A 322 -19.00 7.26 18.23
C TRP A 322 -19.78 6.73 19.43
N TYR A 323 -19.08 6.22 20.45
CA TYR A 323 -19.66 5.71 21.70
C TYR A 323 -19.50 6.69 22.87
N ASP A 324 -19.31 7.98 22.59
CA ASP A 324 -19.27 9.06 23.57
C ASP A 324 -18.18 8.88 24.66
N TYR A 325 -17.05 8.25 24.32
CA TYR A 325 -15.88 8.23 25.20
C TYR A 325 -15.30 9.64 25.38
N ASP A 326 -14.76 9.91 26.57
CA ASP A 326 -14.10 11.19 26.88
C ASP A 326 -12.93 11.48 25.93
N GLU A 327 -12.79 12.75 25.53
CA GLU A 327 -11.79 13.18 24.56
C GLU A 327 -10.35 12.90 25.01
N GLN A 328 -10.04 12.83 26.31
CA GLN A 328 -8.70 12.43 26.76
C GLN A 328 -8.41 10.97 26.41
N LYS A 329 -9.42 10.10 26.53
CA LYS A 329 -9.30 8.68 26.20
C LYS A 329 -9.25 8.46 24.68
N VAL A 330 -10.06 9.19 23.92
CA VAL A 330 -9.99 9.22 22.45
C VAL A 330 -8.62 9.67 21.97
N ASN A 331 -8.09 10.78 22.49
CA ASN A 331 -6.75 11.27 22.13
C ASN A 331 -5.62 10.33 22.57
N THR A 332 -5.77 9.65 23.71
CA THR A 332 -4.81 8.61 24.14
C THR A 332 -4.80 7.44 23.16
N LEU A 333 -5.98 6.96 22.74
CA LEU A 333 -6.09 5.87 21.77
C LEU A 333 -5.50 6.26 20.41
N LYS A 334 -5.77 7.49 19.95
CA LYS A 334 -5.15 8.06 18.76
C LYS A 334 -3.61 8.04 18.86
N LYS A 335 -3.06 8.52 19.97
CA LYS A 335 -1.61 8.50 20.22
C LYS A 335 -1.04 7.08 20.35
N ALA A 336 -1.81 6.14 20.87
CA ALA A 336 -1.40 4.74 20.93
C ALA A 336 -1.36 4.10 19.54
N ILE A 337 -2.28 4.45 18.63
CA ILE A 337 -2.24 4.01 17.23
C ILE A 337 -0.98 4.55 16.54
N GLU A 338 -0.72 5.87 16.67
CA GLU A 338 0.50 6.50 16.14
C GLU A 338 1.77 5.83 16.71
N TYR A 339 1.81 5.58 18.04
CA TYR A 339 2.93 4.93 18.71
C TYR A 339 3.15 3.50 18.21
N HIS A 340 2.08 2.71 18.13
CA HIS A 340 2.16 1.32 17.66
C HIS A 340 2.73 1.21 16.26
N GLN A 341 2.27 2.06 15.33
CA GLN A 341 2.78 2.09 13.97
C GLN A 341 4.22 2.61 13.90
N CYS A 342 4.62 3.47 14.85
CA CYS A 342 5.97 4.03 14.92
C CYS A 342 7.02 2.99 15.37
N VAL A 343 6.74 2.29 16.48
CA VAL A 343 7.74 1.42 17.14
C VAL A 343 7.93 0.06 16.46
N ASP A 344 7.06 -0.30 15.52
CA ASP A 344 7.17 -1.54 14.74
C ASP A 344 8.08 -1.42 13.51
N SER A 345 8.66 -0.23 13.28
CA SER A 345 9.61 0.02 12.20
C SER A 345 11.02 0.36 12.73
N PRO A 346 12.10 -0.17 12.12
CA PRO A 346 13.47 0.09 12.56
C PRO A 346 13.96 1.51 12.31
N VAL A 347 13.31 2.27 11.42
CA VAL A 347 13.75 3.62 11.00
C VAL A 347 12.94 4.76 11.60
N TRP A 348 11.98 4.40 12.45
CA TRP A 348 11.13 5.35 13.16
C TRP A 348 11.38 5.21 14.66
N ALA A 349 11.33 6.32 15.38
CA ALA A 349 11.41 6.32 16.83
C ALA A 349 10.36 7.27 17.40
N TRP A 350 9.78 6.88 18.53
CA TRP A 350 8.92 7.76 19.29
C TRP A 350 9.76 8.85 19.95
N ASP A 351 9.43 10.11 19.69
CA ASP A 351 10.10 11.29 20.20
C ASP A 351 9.14 12.08 21.10
N THR A 352 9.59 12.32 22.34
CA THR A 352 8.85 13.08 23.35
C THR A 352 9.49 14.43 23.65
N SER A 353 10.60 14.77 22.96
CA SER A 353 11.39 15.97 23.24
C SER A 353 10.66 17.30 22.95
N SER A 354 9.62 17.29 22.11
CA SER A 354 8.82 18.46 21.75
C SER A 354 7.71 18.79 22.77
N GLY A 355 7.58 18.00 23.85
CA GLY A 355 6.47 18.14 24.80
C GLY A 355 5.18 17.43 24.36
N THR A 356 5.20 16.76 23.22
CA THR A 356 4.18 15.82 22.77
C THR A 356 4.84 14.59 22.16
N GLY A 357 4.27 13.41 22.36
CA GLY A 357 4.71 12.20 21.68
C GLY A 357 4.41 12.28 20.18
N GLN A 358 5.44 12.10 19.37
CA GLN A 358 5.36 12.07 17.92
C GLN A 358 6.33 11.04 17.34
N CYS A 359 5.99 10.47 16.20
CA CYS A 359 6.91 9.60 15.48
C CYS A 359 7.93 10.42 14.70
N LYS A 360 9.22 10.06 14.79
CA LYS A 360 10.32 10.76 14.12
C LYS A 360 11.21 9.78 13.36
N CYS A 361 11.52 10.13 12.12
CA CYS A 361 12.45 9.36 11.31
C CYS A 361 13.87 9.46 11.90
N THR A 362 14.52 8.31 12.07
CA THR A 362 15.90 8.19 12.56
C THR A 362 16.89 7.85 11.46
N ARG A 363 16.40 7.57 10.24
CA ARG A 363 17.23 7.27 9.07
C ARG A 363 18.16 8.43 8.73
N ARG A 364 19.34 8.09 8.23
CA ARG A 364 20.32 9.02 7.65
C ARG A 364 20.56 8.64 6.21
N CYS A 365 20.62 9.64 5.34
CA CYS A 365 20.95 9.44 3.93
C CYS A 365 22.43 9.75 3.72
N GLU A 366 23.16 8.79 3.16
CA GLU A 366 24.58 8.90 2.87
C GLU A 366 24.81 9.52 1.48
N ASN A 367 26.08 9.80 1.17
CA ASN A 367 26.53 10.25 -0.16
C ASN A 367 25.82 11.51 -0.71
N GLY A 368 25.29 12.35 0.19
CA GLY A 368 24.57 13.57 -0.16
C GLY A 368 23.13 13.32 -0.59
N GLY A 369 22.55 12.17 -0.27
CA GLY A 369 21.11 11.94 -0.37
C GLY A 369 20.31 12.88 0.56
N VAL A 370 19.06 13.13 0.20
CA VAL A 370 18.15 14.02 0.93
C VAL A 370 17.07 13.19 1.59
N LEU A 371 16.91 13.33 2.90
CA LEU A 371 15.86 12.65 3.65
C LEU A 371 14.52 13.35 3.47
N ASP A 372 13.48 12.61 3.08
CA ASP A 372 12.10 13.04 3.28
C ASP A 372 11.66 12.63 4.69
N PRO A 373 11.41 13.59 5.61
CA PRO A 373 11.05 13.28 6.98
C PRO A 373 9.64 12.67 7.14
N ASN A 374 8.76 12.80 6.15
CA ASN A 374 7.37 12.33 6.24
C ASN A 374 7.25 10.84 5.92
N THR A 375 8.00 10.38 4.90
CA THR A 375 8.04 8.99 4.46
C THR A 375 9.25 8.23 5.03
N CYS A 376 10.21 8.96 5.60
CA CYS A 376 11.52 8.46 6.02
C CYS A 376 12.30 7.80 4.88
N THR A 377 12.14 8.28 3.66
CA THR A 377 12.83 7.78 2.46
C THR A 377 14.01 8.66 2.08
N CYS A 378 15.04 8.07 1.49
CA CYS A 378 16.19 8.82 1.01
C CYS A 378 16.11 9.05 -0.51
N LYS A 379 16.13 10.32 -0.91
CA LYS A 379 16.34 10.73 -2.30
C LYS A 379 17.82 10.71 -2.62
N CYS A 380 18.25 9.65 -3.29
CA CYS A 380 19.64 9.45 -3.63
C CYS A 380 20.08 10.32 -4.80
N ARG A 381 21.36 10.71 -4.81
CA ARG A 381 21.93 11.44 -5.93
C ARG A 381 22.17 10.46 -7.09
N GLY A 382 21.77 10.84 -8.28
CA GLY A 382 21.99 10.04 -9.47
C GLY A 382 21.52 10.74 -10.71
N ASP A 383 21.91 10.18 -11.85
CA ASP A 383 21.32 10.48 -13.14
C ASP A 383 20.90 9.19 -13.83
N LEU A 384 20.50 9.27 -15.10
CA LEU A 384 20.09 8.11 -15.87
C LEU A 384 21.18 7.05 -15.99
N HIS A 385 22.46 7.37 -15.83
CA HIS A 385 23.53 6.46 -16.18
C HIS A 385 24.26 5.86 -14.97
N HIS A 386 24.33 6.59 -13.86
CA HIS A 386 24.91 6.10 -12.61
C HIS A 386 24.54 6.98 -11.41
N GLY A 387 24.81 6.45 -10.22
CA GLY A 387 24.57 7.19 -8.98
C GLY A 387 24.51 6.26 -7.78
N TRP A 388 23.86 6.76 -6.74
CA TRP A 388 23.57 6.02 -5.53
C TRP A 388 22.13 5.55 -5.50
N THR A 389 21.91 4.42 -4.85
CA THR A 389 20.61 3.81 -4.66
C THR A 389 20.53 3.13 -3.28
N GLY A 390 19.43 2.44 -3.03
CA GLY A 390 19.14 1.80 -1.76
C GLY A 390 18.49 2.75 -0.76
N SER A 391 18.10 2.19 0.39
CA SER A 391 17.28 2.86 1.39
C SER A 391 17.98 4.04 2.08
N ASP A 392 19.31 4.03 2.12
CA ASP A 392 20.17 5.02 2.75
C ASP A 392 21.19 5.64 1.78
N CYS A 393 21.06 5.37 0.48
CA CYS A 393 21.98 5.84 -0.57
C CYS A 393 23.42 5.34 -0.45
N THR A 394 23.65 4.17 0.17
CA THR A 394 24.99 3.56 0.25
C THR A 394 25.33 2.68 -0.95
N GLU A 395 24.32 2.11 -1.60
CA GLU A 395 24.50 1.27 -2.77
C GLU A 395 24.76 2.13 -4.02
N THR A 396 25.46 1.57 -5.01
CA THR A 396 25.77 2.28 -6.26
C THR A 396 25.21 1.53 -7.44
N PHE A 397 24.70 2.23 -8.45
CA PHE A 397 24.27 1.64 -9.71
C PHE A 397 25.01 2.25 -10.91
N GLY A 398 24.92 1.57 -12.05
CA GLY A 398 25.48 2.03 -13.32
C GLY A 398 26.97 1.72 -13.48
N THR A 399 27.67 2.57 -14.21
CA THR A 399 29.12 2.51 -14.42
C THR A 399 29.70 3.91 -14.50
N CYS A 400 31.03 4.04 -14.45
CA CYS A 400 31.69 5.31 -14.71
C CYS A 400 31.19 5.93 -16.03
N GLN A 401 30.94 7.24 -16.03
CA GLN A 401 30.44 8.00 -17.18
C GLN A 401 31.44 9.06 -17.63
N PRO A 402 31.42 9.49 -18.90
CA PRO A 402 32.23 10.65 -19.32
C PRO A 402 31.73 11.91 -18.61
N GLY A 403 32.64 12.67 -17.98
CA GLY A 403 32.25 13.90 -17.29
C GLY A 403 31.94 15.05 -18.24
N LEU A 404 30.93 15.86 -17.90
CA LEU A 404 30.55 17.03 -18.68
C LEU A 404 31.70 18.04 -18.74
N GLY A 405 32.07 18.48 -19.95
CA GLY A 405 33.22 19.39 -20.17
C GLY A 405 34.57 18.70 -20.31
N THR A 406 34.59 17.35 -20.38
CA THR A 406 35.82 16.59 -20.65
C THR A 406 36.45 17.03 -21.98
N GLY A 407 37.78 17.15 -22.01
CA GLY A 407 38.53 17.59 -23.19
C GLY A 407 38.62 16.53 -24.29
N ASN A 408 38.45 15.25 -23.95
CA ASN A 408 38.36 14.14 -24.90
C ASN A 408 37.16 13.22 -24.57
N PRO A 409 35.96 13.56 -25.08
CA PRO A 409 34.74 12.80 -24.78
C PRO A 409 34.75 11.39 -25.36
N GLY A 410 35.40 11.18 -26.51
CA GLY A 410 35.47 9.87 -27.15
C GLY A 410 36.33 8.87 -26.37
N ALA A 411 37.44 9.32 -25.77
CA ALA A 411 38.24 8.50 -24.87
C ALA A 411 37.56 8.33 -23.50
N ALA A 412 36.93 9.40 -22.99
CA ALA A 412 36.25 9.33 -21.70
C ALA A 412 35.07 8.36 -21.73
N GLY A 413 34.27 8.36 -22.80
CA GLY A 413 33.14 7.43 -22.96
C GLY A 413 33.53 5.96 -23.02
N LYS A 414 34.83 5.63 -23.17
CA LYS A 414 35.30 4.25 -23.09
C LYS A 414 35.23 3.66 -21.68
N CYS A 415 35.19 4.51 -20.64
CA CYS A 415 35.10 4.03 -19.26
C CYS A 415 33.89 3.14 -19.01
N ILE A 416 32.78 3.37 -19.73
CA ILE A 416 31.53 2.60 -19.65
C ILE A 416 31.76 1.12 -19.97
N TYR A 417 32.49 0.82 -21.04
CA TYR A 417 32.70 -0.56 -21.52
C TYR A 417 34.09 -1.12 -21.22
N GLN A 418 34.98 -0.31 -20.64
CA GLN A 418 36.29 -0.72 -20.13
C GLN A 418 36.27 -0.93 -18.61
N ASN A 419 35.15 -1.40 -18.03
CA ASN A 419 35.02 -1.67 -16.59
C ASN A 419 35.50 -0.52 -15.69
N GLY A 420 35.13 0.71 -16.02
CA GLY A 420 35.47 1.90 -15.23
C GLY A 420 36.87 2.47 -15.46
N TYR A 421 37.66 1.95 -16.41
CA TYR A 421 38.96 2.54 -16.73
C TYR A 421 38.82 3.85 -17.53
N CYS A 422 39.23 4.94 -16.91
CA CYS A 422 39.37 6.25 -17.54
C CYS A 422 40.79 6.37 -18.10
N SER A 423 40.93 6.29 -19.43
CA SER A 423 42.23 6.27 -20.10
C SER A 423 42.28 7.15 -21.35
N SER A 424 43.36 7.91 -21.51
CA SER A 424 43.61 8.69 -22.73
C SER A 424 44.06 7.80 -23.88
N ALA A 425 44.00 8.32 -25.12
CA ALA A 425 44.40 7.57 -26.32
C ALA A 425 45.84 7.03 -26.26
N ASN A 426 46.72 7.74 -25.54
CA ASN A 426 48.04 7.25 -25.17
C ASN A 426 47.95 6.46 -23.85
N ALA A 427 47.49 5.20 -23.96
CA ALA A 427 47.24 4.30 -22.82
C ALA A 427 48.45 4.09 -21.87
N GLY A 428 49.66 4.48 -22.28
CA GLY A 428 50.88 4.46 -21.45
C GLY A 428 51.06 5.67 -20.52
N VAL A 429 50.23 6.72 -20.62
CA VAL A 429 50.45 7.99 -19.88
C VAL A 429 49.47 8.16 -18.73
N THR A 430 48.19 7.81 -18.88
CA THR A 430 47.22 7.90 -17.78
C THR A 430 46.13 6.86 -17.92
N ARG A 431 46.05 5.98 -16.92
CA ARG A 431 44.98 5.00 -16.75
C ARG A 431 44.61 4.97 -15.28
N THR A 432 43.39 5.40 -14.97
CA THR A 432 42.87 5.41 -13.60
C THR A 432 41.56 4.63 -13.58
N MET A 433 41.38 3.80 -12.56
CA MET A 433 40.13 3.09 -12.34
C MET A 433 39.19 4.01 -11.56
N CYS A 434 38.06 4.35 -12.16
CA CYS A 434 37.03 5.16 -11.54
C CYS A 434 36.07 4.29 -10.75
N GLN A 435 35.49 4.86 -9.69
CA GLN A 435 34.36 4.23 -9.03
C GLN A 435 33.14 4.21 -9.96
N THR A 436 32.13 3.42 -9.60
CA THR A 436 30.88 3.29 -10.37
C THR A 436 30.21 4.64 -10.58
N THR A 437 30.20 5.49 -9.54
CA THR A 437 29.54 6.81 -9.55
C THR A 437 30.44 7.94 -10.04
N ASP A 438 31.73 7.67 -10.28
CA ASP A 438 32.66 8.69 -10.73
C ASP A 438 32.45 9.04 -12.21
N VAL A 439 32.78 10.29 -12.55
CA VAL A 439 32.87 10.75 -13.93
C VAL A 439 34.32 10.82 -14.42
N CYS A 440 34.56 10.42 -15.65
CA CYS A 440 35.86 10.38 -16.30
C CYS A 440 36.15 11.72 -17.00
N CYS A 441 37.12 12.47 -16.47
CA CYS A 441 37.57 13.74 -17.03
C CYS A 441 38.95 13.57 -17.67
N LEU A 442 39.00 13.66 -19.01
CA LEU A 442 40.20 13.39 -19.80
C LEU A 442 40.51 14.52 -20.77
N THR A 443 41.80 14.67 -21.04
CA THR A 443 42.37 15.29 -22.24
C THR A 443 43.01 14.19 -23.09
N ASP A 444 43.65 14.55 -24.20
CA ASP A 444 44.42 13.61 -25.02
C ASP A 444 45.67 13.06 -24.30
N PHE A 445 46.13 13.74 -23.24
CA PHE A 445 47.40 13.43 -22.58
C PHE A 445 47.21 12.88 -21.17
N LYS A 446 46.36 13.53 -20.35
CA LYS A 446 46.11 13.15 -18.96
C LYS A 446 44.62 13.15 -18.63
N GLY A 447 44.28 12.56 -17.49
CA GLY A 447 43.00 12.82 -16.86
C GLY A 447 42.87 12.15 -15.49
N ARG A 448 41.65 12.16 -14.97
CA ARG A 448 41.33 11.66 -13.63
C ARG A 448 39.86 11.26 -13.52
N CYS A 449 39.57 10.50 -12.48
CA CYS A 449 38.21 10.25 -12.02
C CYS A 449 37.80 11.42 -11.12
N CYS A 450 36.60 11.93 -11.34
CA CYS A 450 36.00 13.00 -10.55
C CYS A 450 34.75 12.48 -9.85
N PRO A 451 34.47 12.88 -8.60
CA PRO A 451 33.27 12.46 -7.90
C PRO A 451 31.99 12.87 -8.65
N PHE A 452 30.92 12.09 -8.49
CA PHE A 452 29.61 12.37 -9.09
C PHE A 452 29.14 13.83 -8.90
N GLY A 453 28.55 14.40 -9.96
CA GLY A 453 28.10 15.80 -10.00
C GLY A 453 29.21 16.82 -10.22
N SER A 454 30.48 16.38 -10.31
CA SER A 454 31.57 17.23 -10.80
C SER A 454 31.42 17.49 -12.30
N HIS A 455 31.84 18.67 -12.72
CA HIS A 455 32.10 18.99 -14.12
C HIS A 455 33.61 18.94 -14.37
N CYS A 456 34.01 18.60 -15.58
CA CYS A 456 35.40 18.66 -16.00
C CYS A 456 35.72 20.07 -16.51
N SER A 457 36.72 20.70 -15.91
CA SER A 457 37.35 21.89 -16.48
C SER A 457 38.71 21.47 -17.05
N CYS A 458 38.74 21.24 -18.35
CA CYS A 458 39.90 20.70 -19.04
C CYS A 458 40.64 21.77 -19.84
N GLY A 459 41.95 21.89 -19.60
CA GLY A 459 42.85 22.60 -20.49
C GLY A 459 43.44 21.64 -21.53
N SER A 460 44.52 22.07 -22.20
CA SER A 460 45.17 21.22 -23.21
C SER A 460 45.85 19.99 -22.63
N ASN A 461 46.28 20.01 -21.36
CA ASN A 461 47.17 18.98 -20.77
C ASN A 461 46.64 18.30 -19.50
N ASP A 462 45.61 18.84 -18.85
CA ASP A 462 45.04 18.30 -17.61
C ASP A 462 43.57 18.72 -17.46
N CYS A 463 42.84 17.99 -16.63
CA CYS A 463 41.48 18.28 -16.24
C CYS A 463 41.37 18.45 -14.72
N GLN A 464 40.53 19.39 -14.30
CA GLN A 464 40.15 19.58 -12.91
C GLN A 464 38.68 19.22 -12.70
N CYS A 465 38.37 18.64 -11.53
CA CYS A 465 37.02 18.41 -11.08
C CYS A 465 36.49 19.70 -10.46
N VAL A 466 35.38 20.23 -10.99
CA VAL A 466 34.77 21.46 -10.50
C VAL A 466 33.31 21.19 -10.20
N PHE A 467 32.90 21.42 -8.96
CA PHE A 467 31.48 21.44 -8.61
C PHE A 467 30.89 22.79 -9.02
N LYS A 468 29.77 22.79 -9.74
CA LYS A 468 28.99 24.03 -9.86
C LYS A 468 28.53 24.39 -8.45
N ASN A 469 28.86 25.58 -7.97
CA ASN A 469 28.23 26.14 -6.78
C ASN A 469 26.73 26.27 -7.09
N LEU A 470 25.94 25.33 -6.58
CA LEU A 470 24.48 25.33 -6.72
C LEU A 470 23.80 26.50 -6.00
N THR A 471 24.57 27.38 -5.33
CA THR A 471 24.07 28.56 -4.62
C THR A 471 23.65 29.72 -5.51
N SER A 472 23.80 29.67 -6.84
CA SER A 472 23.45 30.80 -7.74
C SER A 472 22.52 30.47 -8.90
N ILE A 473 22.02 29.25 -9.01
CA ILE A 473 20.95 28.90 -9.96
C ILE A 473 19.70 28.69 -9.11
N GLY A 474 18.75 29.61 -9.22
CA GLY A 474 17.46 29.50 -8.54
C GLY A 474 16.87 28.11 -8.76
N LEU A 475 16.31 27.55 -7.69
CA LEU A 475 15.68 26.23 -7.60
C LEU A 475 14.48 26.01 -8.54
N ASP A 476 14.25 26.88 -9.52
CA ASP A 476 13.08 26.87 -10.40
C ASP A 476 13.29 26.14 -11.74
N GLN A 477 14.42 25.46 -11.97
CA GLN A 477 14.68 24.72 -13.23
C GLN A 477 15.09 23.25 -13.08
N TYR A 478 14.98 22.68 -11.88
CA TYR A 478 15.09 21.22 -11.66
C TYR A 478 14.00 20.75 -10.70
N VAL A 479 12.74 21.10 -11.01
CA VAL A 479 11.51 20.54 -10.43
C VAL A 479 10.55 20.19 -11.56
#